data_AF-A0A1Y0INE7-F1
#
_entry.id   AF-A0A1Y0INE7-F1
#
_cell.length_a   1.000
_cell.length_b   1.000
_cell.length_c   1.000
_cell.angle_alpha   90.00
_cell.angle_beta   90.00
_cell.angle_gamma   90.00
#
_symmetry.space_group_name_H-M   'P 1'
#
loop_
_entity.id
_entity.type
_entity.pdbx_description
1 polymer ?
#
loop_
_entity_poly.entity_id
_entity_poly.type
_entity_poly.pdbx_seq_one_letter_code
_entity_poly.pdbx_strand_id
1 'polypeptide(L)'
;MKVHETEWSRHFKALFQARLGDMQEMLLEEFFYDGTHLKVEIGVIQDSIIGRNSPYLFQVALEHNGRPLISVHLEDFEELERNRGLVEFLETVDGTRMPLGQAYKFNKIEVAPGLETNEIKAVAQALTLLIHDLGELIFGEEVEMARQPLALQETWKHVYGPDSGKVVDFNGIKYIRFDDARGWHSF
;
A
#
# COMPACT_ATOMS: atom_id res chain seq x y z
N MET A 1 14.40 -13.88 -5.99
CA MET A 1 12.98 -14.00 -6.39
C MET A 1 12.85 -13.60 -7.84
N LYS A 2 12.05 -14.33 -8.64
CA LYS A 2 11.80 -13.99 -10.05
C LYS A 2 10.49 -13.21 -10.10
N VAL A 3 10.53 -11.99 -10.63
CA VAL A 3 9.32 -11.21 -10.92
C VAL A 3 8.81 -11.63 -12.29
N HIS A 4 7.51 -11.83 -12.42
CA HIS A 4 6.86 -12.11 -13.70
C HIS A 4 5.57 -11.31 -13.86
N GLU A 5 5.10 -11.26 -15.10
CA GLU A 5 3.88 -10.56 -15.48
C GLU A 5 2.72 -11.55 -15.61
N THR A 6 1.55 -11.18 -15.11
CA THR A 6 0.30 -11.93 -15.21
C THR A 6 -0.79 -11.07 -15.86
N GLU A 7 -1.95 -11.65 -16.16
CA GLU A 7 -3.10 -10.86 -16.61
C GLU A 7 -3.55 -9.85 -15.54
N TRP A 8 -3.53 -10.28 -14.28
CA TRP A 8 -3.81 -9.41 -13.13
C TRP A 8 -2.86 -8.21 -13.07
N SER A 9 -1.54 -8.44 -13.18
CA SER A 9 -0.57 -7.34 -13.12
C SER A 9 -0.69 -6.39 -14.31
N ARG A 10 -1.01 -6.90 -15.51
CA ARG A 10 -1.29 -6.06 -16.68
C ARG A 10 -2.52 -5.19 -16.49
N HIS A 11 -3.60 -5.76 -15.97
CA HIS A 11 -4.84 -5.02 -15.68
C HIS A 11 -4.60 -3.89 -14.67
N PHE A 12 -4.02 -4.21 -13.51
CA PHE A 12 -3.77 -3.20 -12.48
C PHE A 12 -2.72 -2.18 -12.89
N LYS A 13 -1.71 -2.55 -13.68
CA LYS A 13 -0.74 -1.59 -14.21
C LYS A 13 -1.41 -0.56 -15.10
N ALA A 14 -2.32 -0.98 -15.98
CA ALA A 14 -3.08 -0.07 -16.82
C ALA A 14 -4.03 0.83 -16.00
N LEU A 15 -4.75 0.26 -15.03
CA LEU A 15 -5.63 1.01 -14.13
C LEU A 15 -4.86 2.07 -13.34
N PHE A 16 -3.75 1.69 -12.73
CA PHE A 16 -2.94 2.59 -11.91
C PHE A 16 -2.23 3.65 -12.73
N GLN A 17 -1.80 3.32 -13.95
CA GLN A 17 -1.23 4.31 -14.83
C GLN A 17 -2.24 5.38 -15.24
N ALA A 18 -3.51 5.00 -15.47
CA ALA A 18 -4.58 5.96 -15.75
C ALA A 18 -4.83 6.88 -14.54
N ARG A 19 -4.98 6.31 -13.34
CA ARG A 19 -5.16 7.07 -12.10
C ARG A 19 -3.99 7.99 -11.78
N LEU A 20 -2.76 7.55 -12.05
CA LEU A 20 -1.58 8.39 -11.91
C LEU A 20 -1.63 9.59 -12.88
N GLY A 21 -2.24 9.42 -14.05
CA GLY A 21 -2.53 10.52 -14.98
C GLY A 21 -3.50 11.55 -14.40
N ASP A 22 -4.50 11.10 -13.64
CA ASP A 22 -5.46 11.98 -12.97
C ASP A 22 -4.84 12.73 -11.77
N MET A 23 -3.76 12.17 -11.17
CA MET A 23 -3.05 12.78 -10.04
C MET A 23 -2.05 13.88 -10.43
N GLN A 24 -1.80 14.10 -11.73
CA GLN A 24 -0.70 14.97 -12.19
C GLN A 24 -0.84 16.42 -11.71
N GLU A 25 -2.05 16.97 -11.76
CA GLU A 25 -2.34 18.32 -11.30
C GLU A 25 -2.08 18.46 -9.78
N MET A 26 -2.58 17.52 -8.98
CA MET A 26 -2.34 17.47 -7.54
C MET A 26 -0.84 17.38 -7.21
N LEU A 27 -0.09 16.52 -7.91
CA LEU A 27 1.35 16.36 -7.69
C LEU A 27 2.11 17.66 -7.94
N LEU A 28 1.73 18.38 -8.98
CA LEU A 28 2.35 19.66 -9.33
C LEU A 28 1.96 20.77 -8.35
N GLU A 29 0.68 20.89 -8.00
CA GLU A 29 0.17 21.99 -7.19
C GLU A 29 0.49 21.86 -5.70
N GLU A 30 0.37 20.65 -5.14
CA GLU A 30 0.54 20.43 -3.70
C GLU A 30 2.00 20.16 -3.32
N PHE A 31 2.76 19.52 -4.22
CA PHE A 31 4.12 19.06 -3.92
C PHE A 31 5.21 19.70 -4.79
N PHE A 32 4.83 20.56 -5.75
CA PHE A 32 5.75 21.13 -6.74
C PHE A 32 6.52 20.05 -7.52
N TYR A 33 5.87 18.91 -7.76
CA TYR A 33 6.48 17.74 -8.38
C TYR A 33 5.92 17.49 -9.77
N ASP A 34 6.77 17.58 -10.80
CA ASP A 34 6.42 17.20 -12.17
C ASP A 34 6.41 15.67 -12.30
N GLY A 35 5.21 15.10 -12.24
CA GLY A 35 4.97 13.67 -12.34
C GLY A 35 4.78 13.15 -13.76
N THR A 36 4.98 13.97 -14.80
CA THR A 36 4.62 13.61 -16.20
C THR A 36 5.36 12.37 -16.73
N HIS A 37 6.54 12.09 -16.19
CA HIS A 37 7.34 10.92 -16.53
C HIS A 37 7.30 9.84 -15.45
N LEU A 38 6.40 9.94 -14.49
CA LEU A 38 6.14 8.92 -13.48
C LEU A 38 5.38 7.75 -14.12
N LYS A 39 5.84 6.54 -13.81
CA LYS A 39 5.28 5.29 -14.31
C LYS A 39 5.02 4.33 -13.17
N VAL A 40 3.96 3.55 -13.31
CA VAL A 40 3.65 2.46 -12.38
C VAL A 40 4.24 1.17 -12.90
N GLU A 41 4.95 0.46 -12.03
CA GLU A 41 5.37 -0.91 -12.27
C GLU A 41 4.68 -1.84 -11.27
N ILE A 42 4.14 -2.95 -11.78
CA ILE A 42 3.52 -3.99 -10.97
C ILE A 42 4.17 -5.32 -11.31
N GLY A 43 4.81 -5.92 -10.30
CA GLY A 43 5.50 -7.19 -10.43
C GLY A 43 4.85 -8.27 -9.58
N VAL A 44 4.52 -9.43 -10.16
CA VAL A 44 4.13 -10.59 -9.37
C VAL A 44 5.37 -11.32 -8.92
N ILE A 45 5.47 -11.55 -7.62
CA ILE A 45 6.57 -12.28 -6.98
C ILE A 45 6.16 -13.73 -6.76
N GLN A 46 4.92 -13.95 -6.35
CA GLN A 46 4.35 -15.26 -6.09
C GLN A 46 2.86 -15.27 -6.46
N ASP A 47 2.47 -16.22 -7.30
CA ASP A 47 1.07 -16.43 -7.68
C ASP A 47 0.23 -16.91 -6.50
N SER A 48 -1.10 -16.83 -6.64
CA SER A 48 -2.04 -17.38 -5.66
C SER A 48 -1.75 -18.85 -5.37
N ILE A 49 -1.80 -19.21 -4.09
CA ILE A 49 -1.64 -20.59 -3.61
C ILE A 49 -3.00 -21.32 -3.63
N ILE A 50 -4.10 -20.59 -3.48
CA ILE A 50 -5.47 -21.13 -3.40
C ILE A 50 -6.29 -20.89 -4.69
N GLY A 51 -5.66 -20.38 -5.75
CA GLY A 51 -6.28 -20.18 -7.06
C GLY A 51 -7.20 -18.96 -7.13
N ARG A 52 -6.98 -17.93 -6.30
CA ARG A 52 -7.61 -16.61 -6.45
C ARG A 52 -7.08 -15.91 -7.70
N ASN A 53 -7.85 -14.92 -8.16
CA ASN A 53 -7.48 -14.06 -9.28
C ASN A 53 -6.41 -13.00 -8.91
N SER A 54 -6.10 -12.81 -7.62
CA SER A 54 -5.01 -11.97 -7.12
C SER A 54 -3.75 -12.79 -6.83
N PRO A 55 -2.54 -12.24 -7.03
CA PRO A 55 -1.31 -12.90 -6.60
C PRO A 55 -1.18 -12.89 -5.07
N TYR A 56 -0.52 -13.91 -4.51
CA TYR A 56 -0.24 -13.97 -3.08
C TYR A 56 0.79 -12.90 -2.65
N LEU A 57 1.84 -12.70 -3.44
CA LEU A 57 2.88 -11.69 -3.16
C LEU A 57 3.21 -10.93 -4.43
N PHE A 58 3.17 -9.60 -4.34
CA PHE A 58 3.44 -8.73 -5.47
C PHE A 58 4.06 -7.41 -5.01
N GLN A 59 4.57 -6.65 -5.97
CA GLN A 59 5.17 -5.34 -5.77
C GLN A 59 4.42 -4.30 -6.59
N VAL A 60 4.19 -3.13 -6.00
CA VAL A 60 3.78 -1.91 -6.70
C VAL A 60 4.91 -0.89 -6.54
N ALA A 61 5.36 -0.32 -7.64
CA ALA A 61 6.46 0.64 -7.66
C ALA A 61 6.12 1.86 -8.52
N LEU A 62 6.69 3.00 -8.14
CA LEU A 62 6.73 4.19 -8.97
C LEU A 62 8.15 4.43 -9.45
N GLU A 63 8.29 4.61 -10.75
CA GLU A 63 9.55 4.93 -11.41
C GLU A 63 9.43 6.28 -12.13
N HIS A 64 10.50 7.06 -12.11
CA HIS A 64 10.60 8.30 -12.89
C HIS A 64 11.80 8.18 -13.82
N ASN A 65 11.56 8.27 -15.13
CA ASN A 65 12.62 8.15 -16.16
C ASN A 65 13.44 6.85 -16.05
N GLY A 66 12.80 5.74 -15.66
CA GLY A 66 13.44 4.44 -15.50
C GLY A 66 14.28 4.29 -14.21
N ARG A 67 14.22 5.27 -13.30
CA ARG A 67 14.76 5.15 -11.94
C ARG A 67 13.62 4.80 -10.98
N PRO A 68 13.70 3.68 -10.22
CA PRO A 68 12.75 3.40 -9.17
C PRO A 68 12.88 4.45 -8.06
N LEU A 69 11.75 5.03 -7.64
CA LEU A 69 11.69 6.05 -6.60
C LEU A 69 11.15 5.48 -5.29
N ILE A 70 10.03 4.77 -5.37
CA ILE A 70 9.40 4.12 -4.23
C ILE A 70 8.78 2.80 -4.67
N SER A 71 8.81 1.79 -3.80
CA SER A 71 8.05 0.56 -3.99
C SER A 71 7.56 -0.03 -2.69
N VAL A 72 6.48 -0.79 -2.79
CA VAL A 72 5.89 -1.54 -1.68
C VAL A 72 5.65 -2.98 -2.10
N HIS A 73 6.03 -3.93 -1.25
CA HIS A 73 5.72 -5.33 -1.39
C HIS A 73 4.47 -5.65 -0.57
N LEU A 74 3.44 -6.16 -1.23
CA LEU A 74 2.15 -6.47 -0.66
C LEU A 74 1.89 -7.97 -0.72
N GLU A 75 1.47 -8.52 0.41
CA GLU A 75 1.00 -9.88 0.58
C GLU A 75 -0.52 -9.88 0.73
N ASP A 76 -1.23 -10.64 -0.10
CA ASP A 76 -2.65 -10.93 0.11
C ASP A 76 -2.74 -11.82 1.36
N PHE A 77 -3.19 -11.21 2.45
CA PHE A 77 -3.04 -11.80 3.77
C PHE A 77 -4.04 -12.93 4.03
N GLU A 78 -5.13 -12.97 3.27
CA GLU A 78 -6.19 -13.97 3.36
C GLU A 78 -5.87 -15.28 2.64
N GLU A 79 -4.83 -15.31 1.80
CA GLU A 79 -4.41 -16.50 1.06
C GLU A 79 -4.01 -17.68 1.95
N LEU A 80 -3.64 -17.43 3.21
CA LEU A 80 -3.11 -18.45 4.11
C LEU A 80 -3.97 -18.62 5.36
N GLU A 81 -4.50 -19.83 5.58
CA GLU A 81 -5.30 -20.16 6.76
C GLU A 81 -4.62 -19.83 8.09
N ARG A 82 -3.28 -19.90 8.15
CA ARG A 82 -2.49 -19.53 9.33
C ARG A 82 -2.68 -18.07 9.77
N ASN A 83 -3.05 -17.20 8.83
CA ASN A 83 -3.26 -15.78 9.05
C ASN A 83 -4.67 -15.47 9.58
N ARG A 84 -5.59 -16.46 9.58
CA ARG A 84 -7.00 -16.27 9.95
C ARG A 84 -7.19 -15.67 11.33
N GLY A 85 -6.39 -16.09 12.32
CA GLY A 85 -6.47 -15.52 13.67
C GLY A 85 -6.11 -14.02 13.72
N LEU A 86 -5.15 -13.58 12.90
CA LEU A 86 -4.83 -12.15 12.80
C LEU A 86 -5.89 -11.42 11.97
N VAL A 87 -6.42 -12.01 10.88
CA VAL A 87 -7.52 -11.42 10.11
C VAL A 87 -8.75 -11.20 11.01
N GLU A 88 -9.18 -12.20 11.77
CA GLU A 88 -10.30 -12.10 12.70
C GLU A 88 -10.04 -11.06 13.80
N PHE A 89 -8.80 -10.94 14.28
CA PHE A 89 -8.40 -9.88 15.19
C PHE A 89 -8.46 -8.49 14.53
N LEU A 90 -8.01 -8.37 13.28
CA LEU A 90 -8.09 -7.12 12.52
C LEU A 90 -9.54 -6.73 12.21
N GLU A 91 -10.42 -7.72 11.98
CA GLU A 91 -11.88 -7.51 11.88
C GLU A 91 -12.50 -7.08 13.20
N THR A 92 -11.81 -7.24 14.34
CA THR A 92 -12.40 -6.99 15.67
C THR A 92 -11.67 -5.86 16.38
N VAL A 93 -12.19 -4.64 16.27
CA VAL A 93 -11.64 -3.45 16.95
C VAL A 93 -12.60 -3.02 18.04
N ASP A 94 -12.09 -2.85 19.27
CA ASP A 94 -12.86 -2.43 20.45
C ASP A 94 -14.10 -3.31 20.73
N GLY A 95 -14.02 -4.60 20.38
CA GLY A 95 -15.10 -5.58 20.59
C GLY A 95 -16.21 -5.54 19.52
N THR A 96 -16.10 -4.69 18.51
CA THR A 96 -17.04 -4.64 17.37
C THR A 96 -16.42 -5.37 16.18
N ARG A 97 -17.18 -6.32 15.61
CA ARG A 97 -16.78 -6.99 14.37
C ARG A 97 -17.11 -6.11 13.17
N MET A 98 -16.10 -5.86 12.36
CA MET A 98 -16.15 -5.13 11.11
C MET A 98 -15.67 -6.09 10.02
N PRO A 99 -16.55 -6.52 9.09
CA PRO A 99 -16.10 -7.34 7.98
C PRO A 99 -15.10 -6.52 7.17
N LEU A 100 -13.87 -7.02 7.10
CA LEU A 100 -12.87 -6.46 6.21
C LEU A 100 -13.13 -7.07 4.84
N GLY A 101 -13.18 -6.25 3.79
CA GLY A 101 -12.94 -6.74 2.44
C GLY A 101 -11.49 -7.22 2.31
N GLN A 102 -10.91 -7.05 1.13
CA GLN A 102 -9.57 -7.60 0.89
C GLN A 102 -8.50 -6.92 1.76
N ALA A 103 -7.75 -7.72 2.53
CA ALA A 103 -6.66 -7.25 3.39
C ALA A 103 -5.28 -7.54 2.78
N TYR A 104 -4.46 -6.49 2.63
CA TYR A 104 -3.07 -6.62 2.21
C TYR A 104 -2.09 -6.20 3.29
N LYS A 105 -1.10 -7.06 3.55
CA LYS A 105 0.03 -6.75 4.42
C LYS A 105 1.16 -6.15 3.59
N PHE A 106 1.61 -4.93 3.88
CA PHE A 106 2.89 -4.47 3.37
C PHE A 106 4.03 -5.11 4.17
N ASN A 107 4.91 -5.80 3.45
CA ASN A 107 6.06 -6.49 4.03
C ASN A 107 7.35 -5.68 3.95
N LYS A 108 7.45 -4.80 2.96
CA LYS A 108 8.64 -3.99 2.71
C LYS A 108 8.26 -2.74 1.96
N ILE A 109 8.77 -1.59 2.42
CA ILE A 109 8.73 -0.33 1.69
C ILE A 109 10.17 0.07 1.39
N GLU A 110 10.44 0.37 0.12
CA GLU A 110 11.74 0.83 -0.35
C GLU A 110 11.62 2.22 -0.95
N VAL A 111 12.40 3.16 -0.42
CA VAL A 111 12.52 4.53 -0.94
C VAL A 111 13.93 4.68 -1.48
N ALA A 112 14.06 5.21 -2.69
CA ALA A 112 15.35 5.44 -3.32
C ALA A 112 16.19 6.42 -2.48
N PRO A 113 17.51 6.21 -2.40
CA PRO A 113 18.37 7.15 -1.69
C PRO A 113 18.45 8.50 -2.43
N GLY A 114 18.56 9.58 -1.65
CA GLY A 114 18.79 10.93 -2.19
C GLY A 114 17.56 11.64 -2.73
N LEU A 115 16.34 11.14 -2.45
CA LEU A 115 15.12 11.90 -2.71
C LEU A 115 14.94 13.00 -1.65
N GLU A 116 14.47 14.17 -2.09
CA GLU A 116 14.18 15.27 -1.20
C GLU A 116 12.83 15.07 -0.47
N THR A 117 12.60 15.80 0.62
CA THR A 117 11.38 15.69 1.42
C THR A 117 10.10 15.83 0.59
N ASN A 118 10.02 16.81 -0.30
CA ASN A 118 8.83 17.04 -1.13
C ASN A 118 8.63 15.92 -2.16
N GLU A 119 9.72 15.42 -2.74
CA GLU A 119 9.68 14.29 -3.68
C GLU A 119 9.19 13.02 -2.98
N ILE A 120 9.67 12.74 -1.76
CA ILE A 120 9.18 11.62 -0.93
C ILE A 120 7.69 11.77 -0.67
N LYS A 121 7.21 12.96 -0.29
CA LYS A 121 5.78 13.21 -0.05
C LYS A 121 4.96 12.97 -1.32
N ALA A 122 5.41 13.49 -2.45
CA ALA A 122 4.72 13.34 -3.74
C ALA A 122 4.57 11.87 -4.16
N VAL A 123 5.68 11.12 -4.16
CA VAL A 123 5.64 9.71 -4.58
C VAL A 123 4.96 8.82 -3.54
N ALA A 124 5.08 9.13 -2.25
CA ALA A 124 4.32 8.44 -1.21
C ALA A 124 2.81 8.69 -1.35
N GLN A 125 2.38 9.93 -1.62
CA GLN A 125 0.97 10.28 -1.83
C GLN A 125 0.41 9.48 -3.00
N ALA A 126 1.08 9.54 -4.15
CA ALA A 126 0.67 8.80 -5.35
C ALA A 126 0.61 7.30 -5.08
N LEU A 127 1.68 6.70 -4.54
CA LEU A 127 1.70 5.25 -4.28
C LEU A 127 0.60 4.84 -3.31
N THR A 128 0.39 5.62 -2.24
CA THR A 128 -0.59 5.33 -1.19
C THR A 128 -2.02 5.38 -1.74
N LEU A 129 -2.33 6.35 -2.60
CA LEU A 129 -3.63 6.42 -3.27
C LEU A 129 -3.84 5.26 -4.25
N LEU A 130 -2.81 4.84 -4.98
CA LEU A 130 -2.91 3.69 -5.89
C LEU A 130 -3.17 2.38 -5.13
N ILE A 131 -2.46 2.15 -4.03
CA ILE A 131 -2.66 0.91 -3.23
C ILE A 131 -3.97 0.94 -2.43
N HIS A 132 -4.50 2.12 -2.11
CA HIS A 132 -5.82 2.27 -1.47
C HIS A 132 -6.91 1.61 -2.32
N ASP A 133 -6.75 1.62 -3.65
CA ASP A 133 -7.69 0.96 -4.57
C ASP A 133 -7.58 -0.57 -4.63
N LEU A 134 -6.54 -1.17 -4.04
CA LEU A 134 -6.37 -2.63 -4.06
C LEU A 134 -7.28 -3.32 -3.05
N GLY A 135 -7.46 -2.74 -1.88
CA GLY A 135 -8.12 -3.41 -0.77
C GLY A 135 -8.62 -2.44 0.28
N GLU A 136 -9.51 -2.94 1.13
CA GLU A 136 -10.18 -2.15 2.16
C GLU A 136 -9.30 -1.98 3.41
N LEU A 137 -8.30 -2.85 3.59
CA LEU A 137 -7.32 -2.79 4.67
C LEU A 137 -5.90 -2.93 4.15
N ILE A 138 -5.07 -1.92 4.42
CA ILE A 138 -3.62 -2.00 4.28
C ILE A 138 -2.99 -1.96 5.68
N PHE A 139 -2.13 -2.92 5.99
CA PHE A 139 -1.46 -2.95 7.29
C PHE A 139 -0.05 -3.52 7.19
N GLY A 140 0.77 -3.39 8.21
CA GLY A 140 2.12 -3.93 8.23
C GLY A 140 2.74 -3.82 9.61
N GLU A 141 3.94 -4.35 9.79
CA GLU A 141 4.61 -4.29 11.09
C GLU A 141 5.04 -2.84 11.38
N GLU A 142 4.82 -2.38 12.61
CA GLU A 142 5.14 -1.01 13.03
C GLU A 142 6.62 -0.68 12.77
N VAL A 143 7.51 -1.66 12.97
CA VAL A 143 8.96 -1.53 12.75
C VAL A 143 9.31 -1.23 11.28
N GLU A 144 8.51 -1.74 10.33
CA GLU A 144 8.71 -1.51 8.90
C GLU A 144 8.38 -0.06 8.52
N MET A 145 7.34 0.51 9.13
CA MET A 145 6.96 1.90 8.91
C MET A 145 7.90 2.86 9.65
N ALA A 146 8.28 2.52 10.89
CA ALA A 146 9.12 3.36 11.74
C ALA A 146 10.52 3.62 11.16
N ARG A 147 11.04 2.72 10.31
CA ARG A 147 12.33 2.89 9.63
C ARG A 147 12.26 3.78 8.38
N GLN A 148 11.07 4.10 7.89
CA GLN A 148 10.91 4.90 6.67
C GLN A 148 11.18 6.39 6.94
N PRO A 149 11.51 7.19 5.90
CA PRO A 149 11.62 8.64 6.07
C PRO A 149 10.35 9.25 6.69
N LEU A 150 10.51 10.22 7.59
CA LEU A 150 9.38 10.85 8.30
C LEU A 150 8.31 11.38 7.32
N ALA A 151 8.75 11.98 6.22
CA ALA A 151 7.90 12.47 5.15
C ALA A 151 6.94 11.39 4.60
N LEU A 152 7.42 10.16 4.42
CA LEU A 152 6.60 9.03 3.97
C LEU A 152 5.58 8.65 5.05
N GLN A 153 6.03 8.53 6.30
CA GLN A 153 5.16 8.13 7.41
C GLN A 153 4.00 9.13 7.61
N GLU A 154 4.29 10.42 7.53
CA GLU A 154 3.30 11.49 7.65
C GLU A 154 2.32 11.48 6.47
N THR A 155 2.82 11.34 5.23
CA THR A 155 1.98 11.27 4.04
C THR A 155 1.04 10.07 4.08
N TRP A 156 1.54 8.90 4.46
CA TRP A 156 0.70 7.69 4.53
C TRP A 156 -0.45 7.86 5.53
N LYS A 157 -0.18 8.42 6.72
CA LYS A 157 -1.22 8.76 7.70
C LYS A 157 -2.18 9.82 7.18
N HIS A 158 -1.68 10.81 6.44
CA HIS A 158 -2.51 11.87 5.88
C HIS A 158 -3.54 11.33 4.89
N VAL A 159 -3.13 10.43 3.98
CA VAL A 159 -4.01 9.84 2.95
C VAL A 159 -5.17 9.05 3.57
N TYR A 160 -4.90 8.22 4.57
CA TYR A 160 -5.93 7.41 5.23
C TYR A 160 -6.72 8.18 6.30
N GLY A 161 -6.27 9.38 6.67
CA GLY A 161 -6.97 10.28 7.58
C GLY A 161 -6.46 10.23 9.04
N PRO A 162 -6.96 11.14 9.89
CA PRO A 162 -6.45 11.38 11.24
C PRO A 162 -6.62 10.20 12.20
N ASP A 163 -7.62 9.34 11.96
CA ASP A 163 -7.87 8.13 12.75
C ASP A 163 -7.10 6.90 12.23
N SER A 164 -6.33 7.05 11.14
CA SER A 164 -5.51 5.97 10.58
C SER A 164 -4.14 5.85 11.27
N GLY A 165 -3.43 4.75 11.01
CA GLY A 165 -2.11 4.49 11.59
C GLY A 165 -2.17 3.95 13.02
N LYS A 166 -3.26 3.25 13.38
CA LYS A 166 -3.43 2.67 14.72
C LYS A 166 -2.49 1.50 14.91
N VAL A 167 -1.81 1.49 16.06
CA VAL A 167 -0.93 0.40 16.44
C VAL A 167 -1.74 -0.64 17.21
N VAL A 168 -1.68 -1.89 16.77
CA VAL A 168 -2.32 -3.04 17.40
C VAL A 168 -1.26 -4.09 17.74
N ASP A 169 -1.40 -4.76 18.88
CA ASP A 169 -0.54 -5.86 19.30
C ASP A 169 -1.25 -7.18 19.06
N PHE A 170 -0.63 -8.08 18.30
CA PHE A 170 -1.09 -9.44 18.13
C PHE A 170 0.08 -10.41 18.33
N ASN A 171 -0.02 -11.25 19.35
CA ASN A 171 1.00 -12.24 19.72
C ASN A 171 2.41 -11.64 19.88
N GLY A 172 2.51 -10.41 20.43
CA GLY A 172 3.77 -9.73 20.68
C GLY A 172 4.39 -9.06 19.45
N ILE A 173 3.69 -9.03 18.33
CA ILE A 173 4.06 -8.25 17.15
C ILE A 173 3.14 -7.04 17.05
N LYS A 174 3.76 -5.86 16.94
CA LYS A 174 3.02 -4.61 16.74
C LYS A 174 2.81 -4.36 15.25
N TYR A 175 1.55 -4.19 14.88
CA TYR A 175 1.15 -3.84 13.52
C TYR A 175 0.60 -2.42 13.50
N ILE A 176 0.91 -1.68 12.45
CA ILE A 176 0.25 -0.42 12.12
C ILE A 176 -0.81 -0.69 11.04
N ARG A 177 -2.02 -0.16 11.27
CA ARG A 177 -3.17 -0.32 10.38
C ARG A 177 -3.53 0.98 9.69
N PHE A 178 -3.83 0.89 8.40
CA PHE A 178 -4.35 1.96 7.57
C PHE A 178 -5.67 1.49 6.96
N ASP A 179 -6.75 1.91 7.59
CA ASP A 179 -8.09 1.58 7.16
C ASP A 179 -8.64 2.73 6.30
N ASP A 180 -9.43 2.41 5.28
CA ASP A 180 -10.17 3.45 4.54
C ASP A 180 -11.02 4.28 5.52
N ALA A 181 -11.06 5.60 5.34
CA ALA A 181 -11.94 6.49 6.12
C ALA A 181 -13.41 6.05 6.02
N ARG A 182 -13.79 5.39 4.91
CA ARG A 182 -15.11 4.76 4.77
C ARG A 182 -15.27 3.47 5.58
N GLY A 183 -14.18 2.75 5.87
CA GLY A 183 -14.20 1.57 6.72
C GLY A 183 -14.56 1.89 8.17
N TRP A 184 -14.09 3.03 8.70
CA TRP A 184 -14.37 3.46 10.09
C TRP A 184 -15.64 4.29 10.26
N HIS A 185 -15.95 5.17 9.30
CA HIS A 185 -17.02 6.18 9.47
C HIS A 185 -18.33 5.84 8.74
N SER A 186 -18.50 4.62 8.23
CA SER A 186 -19.76 4.20 7.60
C SER A 186 -20.82 3.70 8.58
N PHE A 187 -20.59 3.80 9.90
CA PHE A 187 -21.56 3.43 10.94
C PHE A 187 -21.66 4.46 12.06
#